data_AF-C4IYC7-F1
#
_entry.id   AF-C4IYC7-F1
#
_cell.length_a   1.000
_cell.length_b   1.000
_cell.length_c   1.000
_cell.angle_alpha   90.00
_cell.angle_beta   90.00
_cell.angle_gamma   90.00
#
_symmetry.space_group_name_H-M   'P 1'
#
loop_
_entity.id
_entity.type
_entity.pdbx_description
1 polymer ?
#
loop_
_entity_poly.entity_id
_entity_poly.type
_entity_poly.pdbx_seq_one_letter_code
_entity_poly.pdbx_strand_id
1 'polypeptide(L)'
;MGDVPQAPHAAGGGEEWAGPDPNPSPSLGGCSDPVSVELSMGGDYYRACCGEPDPDIPEGPKLPCVGDKEPLSSLAAEFQSGSPILQEKIKLLGEQYGALRRTRGDGNCFYRSFMFSYLEHILETQDKAEADRIMVKIEECKKTLLSLGYIEFTFEDFFSA
;
A
#
# COMPACT_ATOMS: atom_id res chain seq x y z
N MET A 1 38.99 53.48 -30.53
CA MET A 1 38.33 54.81 -30.64
C MET A 1 37.36 54.73 -31.80
N GLY A 2 36.07 54.89 -31.53
CA GLY A 2 35.04 54.84 -32.55
C GLY A 2 33.71 54.42 -31.95
N ASP A 3 33.14 55.29 -31.12
CA ASP A 3 31.71 55.29 -30.79
C ASP A 3 30.88 55.27 -32.08
N VAL A 4 29.78 54.50 -32.08
CA VAL A 4 28.69 54.65 -33.04
C VAL A 4 27.39 54.83 -32.25
N PRO A 5 26.54 55.81 -32.61
CA PRO A 5 25.61 56.45 -31.71
C PRO A 5 24.20 55.85 -31.73
N GLN A 6 23.44 56.21 -30.71
CA GLN A 6 22.04 55.87 -30.48
C GLN A 6 21.08 56.90 -31.10
N ALA A 7 19.90 56.44 -31.55
CA ALA A 7 18.56 57.08 -31.43
C ALA A 7 17.57 56.47 -32.47
N PRO A 8 16.25 56.76 -32.43
CA PRO A 8 15.29 56.59 -31.33
C PRO A 8 13.98 55.88 -31.78
N HIS A 9 13.03 55.78 -30.85
CA HIS A 9 11.69 55.19 -30.97
C HIS A 9 10.78 55.78 -32.07
N ALA A 10 9.86 54.96 -32.60
CA ALA A 10 8.55 55.41 -33.09
C ALA A 10 7.49 54.29 -32.99
N ALA A 11 6.32 54.65 -32.46
CA ALA A 11 5.12 53.84 -32.36
C ALA A 11 4.33 53.84 -33.68
N GLY A 12 3.51 52.80 -33.92
CA GLY A 12 2.52 52.81 -35.00
C GLY A 12 1.84 51.45 -35.13
N GLY A 13 0.54 51.40 -34.83
CA GLY A 13 -0.29 50.21 -35.01
C GLY A 13 -0.63 49.93 -36.47
N GLY A 14 -1.05 48.68 -36.71
CA GLY A 14 -1.62 48.22 -37.97
C GLY A 14 -2.25 46.85 -37.74
N GLU A 15 -3.56 46.78 -37.92
CA GLU A 15 -4.40 45.59 -37.79
C GLU A 15 -3.96 44.51 -38.79
N GLU A 16 -3.84 43.24 -38.35
CA GLU A 16 -3.70 42.11 -39.27
C GLU A 16 -4.77 41.05 -39.00
N TRP A 17 -5.47 40.75 -40.09
CA TRP A 17 -6.68 39.96 -40.25
C TRP A 17 -6.47 38.47 -39.89
N ALA A 18 -7.29 37.96 -38.98
CA ALA A 18 -7.26 36.58 -38.52
C ALA A 18 -7.68 35.59 -39.63
N GLY A 19 -6.74 34.77 -40.10
CA GLY A 19 -7.04 33.47 -40.72
C GLY A 19 -7.24 32.40 -39.64
N PRO A 20 -8.03 31.33 -39.89
CA PRO A 20 -8.34 30.33 -38.88
C PRO A 20 -7.11 29.52 -38.47
N ASP A 21 -6.85 29.49 -37.17
CA ASP A 21 -5.78 28.73 -36.52
C ASP A 21 -6.04 27.21 -36.69
N PRO A 22 -5.12 26.42 -37.30
CA PRO A 22 -5.33 24.99 -37.52
C PRO A 22 -5.22 24.14 -36.26
N ASN A 23 -5.14 24.75 -35.07
CA ASN A 23 -4.99 24.04 -33.80
C ASN A 23 -5.95 24.63 -32.74
N PRO A 24 -7.18 24.11 -32.60
CA PRO A 24 -8.03 24.52 -31.49
C PRO A 24 -7.41 23.99 -30.19
N SER A 25 -6.91 24.89 -29.37
CA SER A 25 -6.61 24.58 -27.96
C SER A 25 -7.92 24.18 -27.29
N PRO A 26 -8.00 23.01 -26.61
CA PRO A 26 -9.24 22.62 -25.95
C PRO A 26 -9.50 23.59 -24.80
N SER A 27 -10.64 24.27 -24.90
CA SER A 27 -11.21 25.07 -23.83
C SER A 27 -11.22 24.27 -22.53
N LEU A 28 -10.66 24.83 -21.47
CA LEU A 28 -10.86 24.37 -20.09
C LEU A 28 -12.34 24.57 -19.73
N GLY A 29 -13.17 23.65 -20.21
CA GLY A 29 -14.53 23.40 -19.76
C GLY A 29 -14.46 22.62 -18.46
N GLY A 30 -15.15 23.14 -17.45
CA GLY A 30 -15.21 22.56 -16.12
C GLY A 30 -15.89 21.20 -16.03
N CYS A 31 -15.91 20.72 -14.79
CA CYS A 31 -16.53 19.47 -14.34
C CYS A 31 -15.77 18.21 -14.77
N SER A 32 -14.52 18.07 -14.31
CA SER A 32 -14.03 16.72 -14.03
C SER A 32 -14.75 16.25 -12.78
N ASP A 33 -15.81 15.47 -12.97
CA ASP A 33 -16.29 14.59 -11.92
C ASP A 33 -15.08 13.88 -11.32
N PRO A 34 -14.93 13.77 -9.99
CA PRO A 34 -13.94 12.87 -9.44
C PRO A 34 -14.29 11.50 -10.01
N VAL A 35 -13.40 10.95 -10.83
CA VAL A 35 -13.46 9.54 -11.20
C VAL A 35 -13.43 8.80 -9.87
N SER A 36 -14.62 8.46 -9.40
CA SER A 36 -14.80 7.54 -8.30
C SER A 36 -14.35 6.23 -8.88
N VAL A 37 -13.05 5.99 -8.79
CA VAL A 37 -12.54 4.63 -8.83
C VAL A 37 -13.14 4.01 -7.58
N GLU A 38 -14.38 3.53 -7.70
CA GLU A 38 -14.90 2.47 -6.85
C GLU A 38 -13.99 1.28 -7.12
N LEU A 39 -12.83 1.32 -6.47
CA LEU A 39 -12.08 0.16 -6.06
C LEU A 39 -13.09 -0.63 -5.23
N SER A 40 -13.85 -1.48 -5.91
CA SER A 40 -14.47 -2.66 -5.32
C SER A 40 -13.33 -3.61 -4.89
N MET A 41 -12.48 -3.13 -4.00
CA MET A 41 -11.85 -3.94 -2.98
C MET A 41 -12.98 -4.22 -2.00
N GLY A 42 -13.20 -5.48 -1.60
CA GLY A 42 -14.26 -5.89 -0.68
C GLY A 42 -14.53 -4.84 0.39
N GLY A 43 -15.53 -3.99 0.13
CA GLY A 43 -15.69 -2.69 0.81
C GLY A 43 -15.84 -2.86 2.30
N ASP A 44 -16.46 -3.96 2.69
CA ASP A 44 -16.71 -4.34 4.06
C ASP A 44 -15.43 -4.79 4.79
N TYR A 45 -14.50 -5.46 4.11
CA TYR A 45 -13.26 -5.94 4.72
C TYR A 45 -12.23 -4.82 4.91
N TYR A 46 -12.00 -3.99 3.88
CA TYR A 46 -11.11 -2.85 4.01
C TYR A 46 -11.68 -1.78 4.96
N ARG A 47 -13.00 -1.53 4.92
CA ARG A 47 -13.67 -0.66 5.91
C ARG A 47 -13.59 -1.21 7.33
N ALA A 48 -13.85 -2.50 7.55
CA ALA A 48 -13.78 -3.11 8.87
C ALA A 48 -12.35 -3.18 9.45
N CYS A 49 -11.33 -3.22 8.58
CA CYS A 49 -9.94 -3.36 9.00
C CYS A 49 -9.19 -2.04 9.09
N CYS A 50 -9.41 -1.14 8.12
CA CYS A 50 -8.55 0.02 7.84
C CYS A 50 -9.34 1.33 7.65
N GLY A 51 -10.67 1.32 7.79
CA GLY A 51 -11.51 2.51 7.64
C GLY A 51 -11.49 3.39 8.89
N GLU A 52 -11.69 4.69 8.71
CA GLU A 52 -11.97 5.60 9.83
C GLU A 52 -13.23 5.12 10.58
N PRO A 53 -13.20 5.04 11.92
CA PRO A 53 -14.37 4.65 12.69
C PRO A 53 -15.48 5.66 12.46
N ASP A 54 -16.58 5.20 11.88
CA ASP A 54 -17.82 5.96 11.78
C ASP A 54 -18.44 6.01 13.19
N PRO A 55 -18.54 7.18 13.84
CA PRO A 55 -19.06 7.30 15.20
C PRO A 55 -20.52 6.85 15.32
N ASP A 56 -21.25 6.77 14.20
CA ASP A 56 -22.65 6.36 14.14
C ASP A 56 -22.83 4.83 13.96
N ILE A 57 -21.73 4.09 13.76
CA ILE A 57 -21.75 2.62 13.60
C ILE A 57 -21.14 1.96 14.85
N PRO A 58 -21.87 1.07 15.56
CA PRO A 58 -21.30 0.30 16.66
C PRO A 58 -20.04 -0.46 16.20
N GLU A 59 -18.95 -0.42 16.99
CA GLU A 59 -17.75 -1.22 16.70
C GLU A 59 -18.16 -2.68 16.43
N GLY A 60 -18.01 -3.11 15.18
CA GLY A 60 -18.27 -4.49 14.78
C GLY A 60 -17.35 -5.46 15.53
N PRO A 61 -17.69 -6.76 15.58
CA PRO A 61 -16.82 -7.76 16.19
C PRO A 61 -15.43 -7.73 15.54
N LYS A 62 -14.40 -7.50 16.36
CA LYS A 62 -13.02 -7.41 15.89
C LYS A 62 -12.59 -8.75 15.29
N LEU A 63 -12.33 -8.78 13.98
CA LEU A 63 -11.76 -9.92 13.28
C LEU A 63 -10.53 -10.44 14.02
N PRO A 64 -10.24 -11.76 14.06
CA PRO A 64 -9.07 -12.27 14.77
C PRO A 64 -7.77 -11.64 14.23
N CYS A 65 -6.74 -11.54 15.07
CA CYS A 65 -5.44 -11.01 14.67
C CYS A 65 -4.87 -11.80 13.47
N VAL A 66 -5.01 -13.12 13.53
CA VAL A 66 -4.68 -14.07 12.48
C VAL A 66 -5.91 -14.96 12.27
N GLY A 67 -6.47 -14.99 11.07
CA GLY A 67 -7.61 -15.83 10.71
C GLY A 67 -7.20 -17.27 10.42
N ASP A 68 -8.16 -18.13 10.12
CA ASP A 68 -7.92 -19.52 9.70
C ASP A 68 -7.38 -19.62 8.27
N LYS A 69 -6.84 -20.79 7.90
CA LYS A 69 -6.49 -21.10 6.51
C LYS A 69 -7.79 -21.19 5.70
N GLU A 70 -7.87 -20.42 4.63
CA GLU A 70 -9.02 -20.35 3.73
C GLU A 70 -8.61 -20.70 2.29
N PRO A 71 -9.50 -21.31 1.48
CA PRO A 71 -9.22 -21.54 0.07
C PRO A 71 -9.16 -20.23 -0.71
N LEU A 72 -8.36 -20.18 -1.79
CA LEU A 72 -8.28 -18.99 -2.67
C LEU A 72 -9.63 -18.63 -3.33
N SER A 73 -10.58 -19.58 -3.40
CA SER A 73 -11.94 -19.29 -3.85
C SER A 73 -12.65 -18.27 -2.96
N SER A 74 -12.33 -18.19 -1.66
CA SER A 74 -12.85 -17.15 -0.76
C SER A 74 -12.41 -15.76 -1.21
N LEU A 75 -11.17 -15.63 -1.68
CA LEU A 75 -10.66 -14.38 -2.24
C LEU A 75 -11.30 -14.09 -3.60
N ALA A 76 -11.49 -15.10 -4.45
CA ALA A 76 -12.17 -14.91 -5.73
C ALA A 76 -13.61 -14.43 -5.57
N ALA A 77 -14.35 -14.98 -4.59
CA ALA A 77 -15.71 -14.56 -4.28
C ALA A 77 -15.79 -13.11 -3.80
N GLU A 78 -14.81 -12.65 -3.02
CA GLU A 78 -14.71 -11.26 -2.56
C GLU A 78 -14.55 -10.27 -3.73
N PHE A 79 -13.84 -10.68 -4.79
CA PHE A 79 -13.57 -9.84 -5.96
C PHE A 79 -14.45 -10.18 -7.17
N GLN A 80 -15.56 -10.91 -6.99
CA GLN A 80 -16.44 -11.33 -8.10
C GLN A 80 -17.03 -10.13 -8.88
N SER A 81 -17.31 -9.04 -8.18
CA SER A 81 -17.82 -7.78 -8.75
C SER A 81 -16.69 -6.77 -8.99
N GLY A 82 -15.44 -7.15 -8.71
CA GLY A 82 -14.26 -6.32 -8.88
C GLY A 82 -13.73 -6.30 -10.31
N SER A 83 -12.61 -5.60 -10.52
CA SER A 83 -11.98 -5.47 -11.84
C SER A 83 -11.64 -6.83 -12.47
N PRO A 84 -11.93 -7.05 -13.77
CA PRO A 84 -11.52 -8.27 -14.47
C PRO A 84 -10.02 -8.58 -14.37
N ILE A 85 -9.18 -7.54 -14.25
CA ILE A 85 -7.73 -7.69 -14.08
C ILE A 85 -7.39 -8.34 -12.74
N LEU A 86 -8.09 -7.95 -11.66
CA LEU A 86 -7.88 -8.55 -10.34
C LEU A 86 -8.40 -9.99 -10.30
N GLN A 87 -9.53 -10.26 -10.94
CA GLN A 87 -10.08 -11.61 -11.06
C GLN A 87 -9.09 -12.56 -11.76
N GLU A 88 -8.49 -12.14 -12.89
CA GLU A 88 -7.49 -12.96 -13.58
C GLU A 88 -6.23 -13.16 -12.73
N LYS A 89 -5.78 -12.13 -12.00
CA LYS A 89 -4.65 -12.29 -11.05
C LYS A 89 -4.96 -13.29 -9.95
N ILE A 90 -6.16 -13.26 -9.37
CA ILE A 90 -6.58 -14.20 -8.32
C ILE A 90 -6.65 -15.62 -8.86
N LYS A 91 -7.15 -15.79 -10.10
CA LYS A 91 -7.15 -17.08 -10.78
C LYS A 91 -5.73 -17.63 -10.94
N LEU A 92 -4.79 -16.82 -11.43
CA LEU A 92 -3.38 -17.21 -11.55
C LEU A 92 -2.75 -17.55 -10.19
N LEU A 93 -3.10 -16.82 -9.13
CA LEU A 93 -2.66 -17.17 -7.76
C LEU A 93 -3.20 -18.54 -7.33
N GLY A 94 -4.44 -18.88 -7.68
CA GLY A 94 -5.05 -20.18 -7.37
C GLY A 94 -4.36 -21.37 -8.05
N GLU A 95 -3.60 -21.15 -9.12
CA GLU A 95 -2.79 -22.20 -9.77
C GLU A 95 -1.52 -22.54 -8.97
N GLN A 96 -1.02 -21.60 -8.16
CA GLN A 96 0.25 -21.74 -7.43
C GLN A 96 0.08 -21.90 -5.92
N TYR A 97 -0.99 -21.35 -5.35
CA TYR A 97 -1.23 -21.30 -3.91
C TYR A 97 -2.52 -22.05 -3.55
N GLY A 98 -2.44 -22.96 -2.58
CA GLY A 98 -3.59 -23.75 -2.15
C GLY A 98 -4.52 -23.06 -1.15
N ALA A 99 -3.99 -22.12 -0.36
CA ALA A 99 -4.75 -21.40 0.66
C ALA A 99 -4.16 -20.01 0.92
N LEU A 100 -4.96 -19.14 1.54
CA LEU A 100 -4.54 -17.89 2.14
C LEU A 100 -4.89 -17.88 3.63
N ARG A 101 -4.24 -17.00 4.39
CA ARG A 101 -4.60 -16.70 5.78
C ARG A 101 -4.66 -15.19 5.94
N ARG A 102 -5.80 -14.65 6.38
CA ARG A 102 -5.96 -13.21 6.57
C ARG A 102 -5.36 -12.77 7.91
N THR A 103 -4.84 -11.56 7.95
CA THR A 103 -4.50 -10.85 9.20
C THR A 103 -5.35 -9.61 9.33
N ARG A 104 -5.71 -9.22 10.54
CA ARG A 104 -6.41 -7.94 10.79
C ARG A 104 -5.63 -6.76 10.15
N GLY A 105 -6.31 -5.76 9.60
CA GLY A 105 -5.66 -4.59 8.97
C GLY A 105 -5.41 -3.41 9.90
N ASP A 106 -4.92 -3.63 11.11
CA ASP A 106 -4.69 -2.60 12.15
C ASP A 106 -3.31 -1.90 12.05
N GLY A 107 -2.72 -1.83 10.85
CA GLY A 107 -1.36 -1.32 10.64
C GLY A 107 -0.23 -2.28 10.99
N ASN A 108 -0.49 -3.40 11.67
CA ASN A 108 0.51 -4.41 12.04
C ASN A 108 0.48 -5.67 11.13
N CYS A 109 -0.28 -5.64 10.05
CA CYS A 109 -0.55 -6.80 9.19
C CYS A 109 0.72 -7.44 8.61
N PHE A 110 1.73 -6.64 8.22
CA PHE A 110 3.01 -7.16 7.72
C PHE A 110 3.75 -7.97 8.78
N TYR A 111 4.04 -7.37 9.94
CA TYR A 111 4.79 -8.03 11.02
C TYR A 111 4.04 -9.26 11.54
N ARG A 112 2.72 -9.18 11.63
CA ARG A 112 1.88 -10.30 12.06
C ARG A 112 1.86 -11.44 11.05
N SER A 113 1.78 -11.13 9.75
CA SER A 113 1.85 -12.13 8.68
C SER A 113 3.22 -12.81 8.66
N PHE A 114 4.30 -12.03 8.81
CA PHE A 114 5.67 -12.54 8.89
C PHE A 114 5.86 -13.45 10.09
N MET A 115 5.51 -12.99 11.30
CA MET A 115 5.66 -13.74 12.54
C MET A 115 4.93 -15.08 12.46
N PHE A 116 3.66 -15.08 12.04
CA PHE A 116 2.89 -16.32 11.94
C PHE A 116 3.47 -17.27 10.89
N SER A 117 3.78 -16.77 9.68
CA SER A 117 4.34 -17.57 8.60
C SER A 117 5.68 -18.21 9.00
N TYR A 118 6.56 -17.45 9.64
CA TYR A 118 7.86 -17.93 10.09
C TYR A 118 7.74 -19.00 11.18
N LEU A 119 6.90 -18.77 12.19
CA LEU A 119 6.67 -19.76 13.26
C LEU A 119 5.96 -21.02 12.75
N GLU A 120 4.96 -20.88 11.88
CA GLU A 120 4.27 -22.01 11.23
C GLU A 120 5.28 -22.84 10.41
N HIS A 121 6.18 -22.19 9.67
CA HIS A 121 7.23 -22.87 8.91
C HIS A 121 8.15 -23.71 9.80
N ILE A 122 8.67 -23.14 10.90
CA ILE A 122 9.53 -23.88 11.85
C ILE A 122 8.76 -25.02 12.50
N LEU A 123 7.49 -24.82 12.85
CA LEU A 123 6.64 -25.85 13.44
C LEU A 123 6.39 -27.01 12.47
N GLU A 124 6.10 -26.72 11.20
CA GLU A 124 5.80 -27.74 10.19
C GLU A 124 7.07 -28.49 9.75
N THR A 125 8.20 -27.79 9.60
CA THR A 125 9.46 -28.38 9.11
C THR A 125 10.34 -28.97 10.21
N GLN A 126 10.14 -28.55 11.46
CA GLN A 126 11.02 -28.88 12.60
C GLN A 126 12.49 -28.51 12.33
N ASP A 127 12.73 -27.41 11.59
CA ASP A 127 14.07 -26.95 11.24
C ASP A 127 14.79 -26.30 12.44
N LYS A 128 15.49 -27.14 13.20
CA LYS A 128 16.29 -26.70 14.35
C LYS A 128 17.48 -25.84 13.96
N ALA A 129 18.07 -26.06 12.77
CA ALA A 129 19.22 -25.29 12.34
C ALA A 129 18.82 -23.83 12.06
N GLU A 130 17.66 -23.63 11.44
CA GLU A 130 17.09 -22.30 11.25
C GLU A 130 16.70 -21.64 12.58
N ALA A 131 16.09 -22.40 13.50
CA ALA A 131 15.75 -21.90 14.84
C ALA A 131 17.01 -21.43 15.61
N ASP A 132 18.09 -22.21 15.61
CA ASP A 132 19.35 -21.82 16.25
C ASP A 132 19.96 -20.59 15.55
N ARG A 133 19.91 -20.54 14.21
CA ARG A 133 20.44 -19.42 13.43
C ARG A 133 19.72 -18.10 13.73
N ILE A 134 18.39 -18.12 13.83
CA ILE A 134 17.62 -16.90 14.11
C ILE A 134 17.84 -16.41 15.55
N MET A 135 18.01 -17.31 16.52
CA MET A 135 18.35 -16.92 17.91
C MET A 135 19.67 -16.17 17.98
N VAL A 136 20.69 -16.61 17.23
CA VAL A 136 21.95 -15.85 17.11
C VAL A 136 21.72 -14.47 16.53
N LYS A 137 20.86 -14.33 15.50
CA LYS A 137 20.53 -13.04 14.89
C LYS A 137 19.72 -12.13 15.82
N ILE A 138 18.85 -12.69 16.64
CA ILE A 138 18.11 -11.95 17.67
C ILE A 138 19.09 -11.37 18.70
N GLU A 139 20.06 -12.14 19.16
CA GLU A 139 21.11 -11.64 20.07
C GLU A 139 21.99 -10.55 19.44
N GLU A 140 22.34 -10.68 18.16
CA GLU A 140 23.06 -9.64 17.41
C GLU A 140 22.21 -8.36 17.28
N CYS A 141 20.90 -8.49 17.05
CA CYS A 141 19.97 -7.36 17.01
C CYS A 141 19.89 -6.65 18.36
N LYS A 142 19.78 -7.42 19.46
CA LYS A 142 19.79 -6.89 20.83
C LYS A 142 21.04 -6.05 21.10
N LYS A 143 22.23 -6.57 20.76
CA LYS A 143 23.51 -5.84 20.90
C LYS A 143 23.54 -4.58 20.05
N THR A 144 22.96 -4.63 18.85
CA THR A 144 22.87 -3.47 17.95
C THR A 144 22.01 -2.37 18.57
N LEU A 145 20.84 -2.70 19.12
CA LEU A 145 19.98 -1.74 19.82
C LEU A 145 20.72 -1.05 20.98
N LEU A 146 21.41 -1.83 21.82
CA LEU A 146 22.23 -1.28 22.91
C LEU A 146 23.33 -0.34 22.39
N SER A 147 24.02 -0.72 21.31
CA SER A 147 25.09 0.10 20.72
C SER A 147 24.58 1.43 20.13
N LEU A 148 23.32 1.48 19.71
CA LEU A 148 22.65 2.68 19.22
C LEU A 148 22.08 3.55 20.35
N GLY A 149 22.24 3.14 21.61
CA GLY A 149 21.82 3.90 22.79
C GLY A 149 20.40 3.62 23.27
N TYR A 150 19.73 2.57 22.74
CA TYR A 150 18.48 2.11 23.33
C TYR A 150 18.75 1.49 24.71
N ILE A 151 17.93 1.83 25.69
CA ILE A 151 18.06 1.34 27.07
C ILE A 151 17.41 -0.04 27.16
N GLU A 152 18.12 -1.03 27.71
CA GLU A 152 17.68 -2.44 27.71
C GLU A 152 16.26 -2.66 28.25
N PHE A 153 15.93 -1.99 29.36
CA PHE A 153 14.60 -2.03 29.98
C PHE A 153 13.45 -1.66 29.02
N THR A 154 13.71 -0.92 27.95
CA THR A 154 12.68 -0.52 26.98
C THR A 154 12.29 -1.60 25.99
N PHE A 155 13.09 -2.67 25.87
CA PHE A 155 12.84 -3.73 24.89
C PHE A 155 13.07 -5.16 25.38
N GLU A 156 13.63 -5.37 26.58
CA GLU A 156 13.95 -6.71 27.09
C GLU A 156 12.76 -7.69 27.11
N ASP A 157 11.56 -7.19 27.40
CA ASP A 157 10.33 -8.00 27.39
C ASP A 157 9.99 -8.52 25.98
N PHE A 158 10.31 -7.77 24.91
CA PHE A 158 10.05 -8.20 23.54
C PHE A 158 11.00 -9.30 23.05
N PHE A 159 12.17 -9.45 23.68
CA PHE A 159 13.16 -10.48 23.33
C PHE A 159 12.99 -11.77 24.15
N SER A 160 12.26 -11.73 25.26
CA SER A 160 12.10 -12.86 26.18
C SER A 160 10.73 -13.56 26.09
N ALA A 161 9.77 -12.95 25.40
CA ALA A 161 8.45 -13.53 25.09
C ALA A 161 8.54 -14.68 24.08
#